data_AF-A0A2K5DSD7-F1
#
_entry.id   AF-A0A2K5DSD7-F1
#
_cell.length_a   1.000
_cell.length_b   1.000
_cell.length_c   1.000
_cell.angle_alpha   90.00
_cell.angle_beta   90.00
_cell.angle_gamma   90.00
#
_symmetry.space_group_name_H-M   'P 1'
#
loop_
_entity.id
_entity.type
_entity.pdbx_description
1 polymer ?
#
loop_
_entity_poly.entity_id
_entity_poly.type
_entity_poly.pdbx_seq_one_letter_code
_entity_poly.pdbx_strand_id
1 'polypeptide(L)'
;MSPTDPRTVATMRKPRCSLPDVLGVAGLVRRRRRYALSGSVWNKRTLTWRVRSFPQSSQLRPETVRVLMNYALMAWGMETDLKFHEVESPQGQEPDILVDFASAFHQDSYPFDGVGGTLAHAFFPGEHPISGDTHFDDEETWTFGSKGGAPVDCPLGISWGWRLGPGGPGAWA
;
A
#
# COMPACT_ATOMS: atom_id res chain seq x y z
N MET A 1 -21.62 -16.48 -19.92
CA MET A 1 -20.53 -15.47 -19.86
C MET A 1 -19.31 -16.11 -20.49
N SER A 2 -18.82 -15.56 -21.61
CA SER A 2 -17.64 -16.11 -22.30
C SER A 2 -16.37 -15.84 -21.48
N PRO A 3 -15.35 -16.73 -21.50
CA PRO A 3 -14.24 -16.69 -20.55
C PRO A 3 -13.32 -15.46 -20.63
N THR A 4 -13.42 -14.61 -21.65
CA THR A 4 -12.50 -13.47 -21.83
C THR A 4 -13.16 -12.33 -22.64
N ASP A 5 -14.04 -11.57 -22.00
CA ASP A 5 -14.49 -10.30 -22.59
C ASP A 5 -13.33 -9.28 -22.64
N PRO A 6 -13.15 -8.50 -23.74
CA PRO A 6 -12.05 -7.54 -23.87
C PRO A 6 -11.99 -6.51 -22.75
N ARG A 7 -13.12 -6.12 -22.15
CA ARG A 7 -13.14 -5.16 -21.03
C ARG A 7 -12.57 -5.80 -19.76
N THR A 8 -12.84 -7.08 -19.53
CA THR A 8 -12.26 -7.85 -18.43
C THR A 8 -10.75 -7.97 -18.60
N VAL A 9 -10.28 -8.32 -19.80
CA VAL A 9 -8.83 -8.40 -20.09
C VAL A 9 -8.15 -7.04 -19.91
N ALA A 10 -8.75 -5.95 -20.41
CA ALA A 10 -8.24 -4.60 -20.22
C ALA A 10 -8.18 -4.19 -18.74
N THR A 11 -9.09 -4.69 -17.90
CA THR A 11 -9.09 -4.42 -16.46
C THR A 11 -8.03 -5.24 -15.74
N MET A 12 -7.85 -6.52 -16.09
CA MET A 12 -6.84 -7.40 -15.49
C MET A 12 -5.40 -6.95 -15.77
N ARG A 13 -5.17 -6.21 -16.86
CA ARG A 13 -3.87 -5.63 -17.23
C ARG A 13 -3.55 -4.30 -16.55
N LYS A 14 -4.46 -3.75 -15.74
CA LYS A 14 -4.19 -2.50 -15.02
C LYS A 14 -3.26 -2.79 -13.83
N PRO A 15 -2.28 -1.91 -13.56
CA PRO A 15 -1.48 -1.99 -12.35
C PRO A 15 -2.37 -2.00 -11.10
N ARG A 16 -2.02 -2.82 -10.10
CA ARG A 16 -2.85 -3.05 -8.91
C ARG A 16 -2.01 -3.43 -7.68
N CYS A 17 -2.68 -3.53 -6.54
CA CYS A 17 -2.11 -4.16 -5.34
C CYS A 17 -2.04 -5.69 -5.55
N SER A 18 -1.00 -6.35 -5.03
CA SER A 18 -0.84 -7.81 -5.13
C SER A 18 -1.64 -8.61 -4.10
N LEU A 19 -2.21 -7.96 -3.08
CA LEU A 19 -3.05 -8.64 -2.11
C LEU A 19 -4.22 -9.34 -2.82
N PRO A 20 -4.49 -10.63 -2.53
CA PRO A 20 -5.61 -11.34 -3.16
C PRO A 20 -6.94 -10.64 -2.86
N ASP A 21 -7.75 -10.42 -3.90
CA ASP A 21 -9.09 -9.82 -3.75
C ASP A 21 -10.03 -10.64 -2.85
N VAL A 22 -9.72 -11.92 -2.62
CA VAL A 22 -10.52 -12.87 -1.84
C VAL A 22 -9.62 -13.62 -0.87
N LEU A 23 -9.77 -13.36 0.43
CA LEU A 23 -9.06 -14.08 1.48
C LEU A 23 -9.89 -15.28 1.99
N GLY A 24 -9.46 -16.50 1.66
CA GLY A 24 -9.98 -17.75 2.23
C GLY A 24 -11.42 -18.13 1.84
N VAL A 25 -11.94 -19.19 2.50
CA VAL A 25 -13.24 -19.82 2.20
C VAL A 25 -14.43 -18.89 2.49
N ALA A 26 -14.25 -17.91 3.38
CA ALA A 26 -15.26 -16.90 3.73
C ALA A 26 -15.63 -15.98 2.55
N GLY A 27 -14.74 -15.83 1.57
CA GLY A 27 -15.01 -15.05 0.36
C GLY A 27 -15.95 -15.73 -0.64
N LEU A 28 -16.15 -17.05 -0.53
CA LEU A 28 -17.07 -17.82 -1.37
C LEU A 28 -18.53 -17.70 -0.89
N VAL A 29 -18.75 -17.30 0.37
CA VAL A 29 -20.08 -17.12 0.96
C VAL A 29 -20.54 -15.69 0.71
N ARG A 30 -21.18 -15.47 -0.44
CA ARG A 30 -22.01 -14.30 -0.75
C ARG A 30 -21.33 -12.94 -0.50
N ARG A 31 -20.69 -12.40 -1.54
CA ARG A 31 -20.19 -11.02 -1.73
C ARG A 31 -20.86 -9.95 -0.83
N ARG A 32 -20.46 -9.86 0.45
CA ARG A 32 -21.07 -8.91 1.42
C ARG A 32 -20.11 -7.81 1.87
N ARG A 33 -18.80 -7.95 1.66
CA ARG A 33 -17.81 -6.96 2.12
C ARG A 33 -16.72 -6.74 1.07
N ARG A 34 -16.36 -5.48 0.86
CA ARG A 34 -15.36 -5.00 -0.12
C ARG A 34 -13.93 -4.91 0.48
N TYR A 35 -13.75 -5.44 1.68
CA TYR A 35 -12.52 -5.36 2.45
C TYR A 35 -12.33 -6.68 3.20
N ALA A 36 -11.07 -7.06 3.38
CA ALA A 36 -10.69 -8.19 4.19
C ALA A 36 -10.78 -7.82 5.67
N LEU A 37 -11.68 -8.47 6.40
CA LEU A 37 -11.61 -8.50 7.86
C LEU A 37 -10.71 -9.67 8.23
N SER A 38 -9.40 -9.44 8.31
CA SER A 38 -8.46 -10.41 8.88
C SER A 38 -8.79 -10.70 10.36
N GLY A 39 -9.52 -9.79 11.02
CA GLY A 39 -9.81 -9.86 12.44
C GLY A 39 -8.64 -9.43 13.32
N SER A 40 -7.47 -9.20 12.72
CA SER A 40 -6.34 -8.53 13.36
C SER A 40 -6.55 -7.03 13.34
N VAL A 41 -6.25 -6.40 14.47
CA VAL A 41 -6.34 -4.95 14.69
C VAL A 41 -5.19 -4.51 15.56
N TRP A 42 -4.80 -3.25 15.45
CA TRP A 42 -3.83 -2.68 16.38
C TRP A 42 -4.35 -2.70 17.82
N ASN A 43 -3.57 -3.25 18.74
CA ASN A 43 -3.88 -3.26 20.18
C ASN A 43 -3.55 -1.93 20.88
N LYS A 44 -3.01 -0.97 20.14
CA LYS A 44 -2.68 0.39 20.59
C LYS A 44 -3.16 1.42 19.57
N ARG A 45 -3.42 2.63 20.05
CA ARG A 45 -3.89 3.74 19.21
C ARG A 45 -2.76 4.61 18.66
N THR A 46 -1.58 4.55 19.26
CA THR A 46 -0.43 5.34 18.85
C THR A 46 0.57 4.42 18.17
N LEU A 47 0.72 4.57 16.86
CA LEU A 47 1.56 3.78 15.99
C LEU A 47 2.81 4.57 15.61
N THR A 48 3.96 3.92 15.67
CA THR A 48 5.21 4.46 15.17
C THR A 48 5.44 3.99 13.74
N TRP A 49 6.00 4.86 12.91
CA TRP A 49 6.35 4.50 11.54
C TRP A 49 7.69 5.10 11.14
N ARG A 50 8.35 4.51 10.14
CA ARG A 50 9.51 5.12 9.50
C ARG A 50 9.64 4.65 8.05
N VAL A 51 10.32 5.47 7.25
CA VAL A 51 10.78 5.07 5.92
C VAL A 51 12.15 4.42 6.02
N ARG A 52 12.25 3.14 5.66
CA ARG A 52 13.48 2.33 5.70
C ARG A 52 14.36 2.59 4.48
N SER A 53 13.78 2.54 3.29
CA SER A 53 14.46 2.84 2.03
C SER A 53 13.65 3.85 1.21
N PHE A 54 14.26 4.42 0.18
CA PHE A 54 13.66 5.43 -0.68
C PHE A 54 13.76 4.99 -2.13
N PRO A 55 12.83 5.41 -3.02
CA PRO A 55 12.81 4.91 -4.38
C PRO A 55 14.08 5.31 -5.12
N GLN A 56 14.83 4.34 -5.63
CA GLN A 56 16.08 4.56 -6.36
C GLN A 56 15.84 4.76 -7.86
N SER A 57 14.79 4.15 -8.41
CA SER A 57 14.44 4.27 -9.83
C SER A 57 13.68 5.56 -10.16
N SER A 58 13.38 6.39 -9.15
CA SER A 58 12.56 7.59 -9.26
C SER A 58 13.32 8.86 -8.88
N GLN A 59 12.92 10.00 -9.44
CA GLN A 59 13.51 11.32 -9.09
C GLN A 59 12.85 11.96 -7.86
N LEU A 60 12.35 11.14 -6.91
CA LEU A 60 11.68 11.60 -5.70
C LEU A 60 12.69 11.80 -4.58
N ARG A 61 12.66 13.00 -3.99
CA ARG A 61 13.51 13.29 -2.82
C ARG A 61 12.98 12.55 -1.57
N PRO A 62 13.85 12.05 -0.70
CA PRO A 62 13.45 11.40 0.56
C PRO A 62 12.47 12.22 1.40
N GLU A 63 12.67 13.53 1.49
CA GLU A 63 11.79 14.44 2.23
C GLU A 63 10.39 14.49 1.62
N THR A 64 10.29 14.37 0.30
CA THR A 64 8.99 14.33 -0.39
C THR A 64 8.25 13.05 -0.04
N VAL A 65 8.95 11.91 -0.03
CA VAL A 65 8.37 10.62 0.37
C VAL A 65 7.87 10.67 1.82
N ARG A 66 8.69 11.14 2.77
CA ARG A 66 8.29 11.28 4.18
C ARG A 66 7.05 12.15 4.34
N VAL A 67 7.02 13.32 3.67
CA VAL A 67 5.87 14.23 3.71
C VAL A 67 4.60 13.55 3.17
N LEU A 68 4.70 12.84 2.04
CA LEU A 68 3.56 12.13 1.46
C LEU A 68 3.06 11.00 2.35
N MET A 69 3.96 10.22 2.95
CA MET A 69 3.61 9.18 3.90
C MET A 69 2.93 9.76 5.13
N ASN A 70 3.47 10.84 5.69
CA ASN A 70 2.87 11.54 6.81
C ASN A 70 1.44 12.02 6.47
N TYR A 71 1.23 12.64 5.30
CA TYR A 71 -0.11 13.05 4.88
C TYR A 71 -1.08 11.87 4.74
N ALA A 72 -0.64 10.77 4.14
CA ALA A 72 -1.47 9.57 3.99
C ALA A 72 -1.87 8.99 5.34
N LEU A 73 -0.93 8.84 6.27
CA LEU A 73 -1.18 8.31 7.62
C LEU A 73 -2.02 9.27 8.46
N MET A 74 -1.83 10.58 8.36
CA MET A 74 -2.69 11.57 9.01
C MET A 74 -4.14 11.47 8.52
N ALA A 75 -4.35 11.30 7.21
CA ALA A 75 -5.68 11.10 6.65
C ALA A 75 -6.37 9.86 7.22
N TRP A 76 -5.61 8.76 7.39
CA TRP A 76 -6.12 7.57 8.07
C TRP A 76 -6.44 7.80 9.54
N GLY A 77 -5.56 8.50 10.26
CA GLY A 77 -5.74 8.78 11.69
C GLY A 77 -7.01 9.57 12.00
N MET A 78 -7.38 10.51 11.12
CA MET A 78 -8.63 11.28 11.26
C MET A 78 -9.90 10.42 11.23
N GLU A 79 -9.88 9.30 10.50
CA GLU A 79 -11.06 8.44 10.31
C GLU A 79 -11.10 7.25 11.30
N THR A 80 -10.00 6.99 12.03
CA THR A 80 -9.81 5.74 12.81
C THR A 80 -9.46 5.95 14.28
N ASP A 81 -9.34 7.20 14.73
CA ASP A 81 -8.76 7.59 16.02
C ASP A 81 -7.29 7.13 16.24
N LEU A 82 -6.63 6.57 15.22
CA LEU A 82 -5.23 6.20 15.29
C LEU A 82 -4.34 7.45 15.18
N LYS A 83 -3.22 7.43 15.90
CA LYS A 83 -2.19 8.48 15.86
C LYS A 83 -0.93 7.87 15.30
N PHE A 84 -0.32 8.54 14.34
CA PHE A 84 0.91 8.10 13.70
C PHE A 84 2.04 9.06 14.06
N HIS A 85 3.16 8.51 14.52
CA HIS A 85 4.36 9.28 14.83
C HIS A 85 5.55 8.72 14.06
N GLU A 86 6.16 9.57 13.25
CA GLU A 86 7.42 9.22 12.60
C GLU A 86 8.50 9.12 13.67
N VAL A 87 9.30 8.05 13.62
CA VAL A 87 10.44 7.86 14.53
C VAL A 87 11.74 7.80 13.74
N GLU A 88 12.73 8.54 14.22
CA GLU A 88 14.12 8.33 13.81
C GLU A 88 14.63 7.10 14.57
N SER A 89 15.26 6.15 13.86
CA SER A 89 15.70 4.85 14.36
C SER A 89 16.26 4.92 15.79
N PRO A 90 15.47 4.60 16.84
CA PRO A 90 15.94 4.70 18.21
C PRO A 90 16.52 3.35 18.59
N GLN A 91 17.84 3.30 18.75
CA GLN A 91 18.57 2.30 19.55
C GLN A 91 18.05 0.84 19.45
N GLY A 92 17.79 0.34 18.24
CA GLY A 92 17.49 -1.07 18.00
C GLY A 92 16.03 -1.51 18.15
N GLN A 93 15.07 -0.59 18.32
CA GLN A 93 13.64 -0.94 18.28
C GLN A 93 13.03 -0.65 16.91
N GLU A 94 12.42 -1.67 16.29
CA GLU A 94 11.65 -1.51 15.06
C GLU A 94 10.31 -0.77 15.33
N PRO A 95 9.86 0.11 14.42
CA PRO A 95 8.56 0.75 14.53
C PRO A 95 7.43 -0.24 14.24
N ASP A 96 6.19 0.17 14.48
CA ASP A 96 5.01 -0.65 14.12
C ASP A 96 4.84 -0.80 12.61
N ILE A 97 5.35 0.16 11.86
CA ILE A 97 5.15 0.29 10.43
C ILE A 97 6.48 0.64 9.77
N LEU A 98 7.04 -0.27 8.99
CA LEU A 98 8.13 0.03 8.06
C LEU A 98 7.58 0.30 6.67
N VAL A 99 8.04 1.41 6.09
CA VAL A 99 7.82 1.72 4.67
C VAL A 99 9.11 1.41 3.92
N ASP A 100 9.05 0.51 2.95
CA ASP A 100 10.21 0.09 2.17
C ASP A 100 9.95 0.14 0.66
N PHE A 101 10.96 0.51 -0.10
CA PHE A 101 11.03 0.39 -1.54
C PHE A 101 11.97 -0.76 -1.87
N ALA A 102 11.46 -1.76 -2.59
CA ALA A 102 12.20 -2.97 -2.91
C ALA A 102 11.85 -3.47 -4.31
N SER A 103 12.71 -4.30 -4.90
CA SER A 103 12.52 -4.86 -6.25
C SER A 103 12.53 -6.38 -6.20
N ALA A 104 11.76 -7.01 -7.10
CA ALA A 104 11.66 -8.45 -7.24
C ALA A 104 11.52 -9.18 -5.89
N PHE A 105 12.35 -10.19 -5.62
CA PHE A 105 12.36 -10.90 -4.34
C PHE A 105 13.04 -10.07 -3.25
N HIS A 106 12.26 -9.73 -2.20
CA HIS A 106 12.69 -8.81 -1.14
C HIS A 106 12.44 -9.38 0.27
N GLN A 107 12.74 -10.66 0.45
CA GLN A 107 12.75 -11.36 1.75
C GLN A 107 11.37 -11.57 2.41
N ASP A 108 10.30 -11.41 1.64
CA ASP A 108 8.97 -11.91 1.99
C ASP A 108 8.48 -12.94 0.95
N SER A 109 7.26 -13.44 1.12
CA SER A 109 6.67 -14.45 0.21
C SER A 109 5.96 -13.84 -1.00
N TYR A 110 6.07 -12.53 -1.23
CA TYR A 110 5.30 -11.77 -2.22
C TYR A 110 6.25 -10.96 -3.12
N PRO A 111 7.04 -11.59 -3.99
CA PRO A 111 7.97 -10.86 -4.85
C PRO A 111 7.23 -9.89 -5.79
N PHE A 112 7.85 -8.75 -6.07
CA PHE A 112 7.40 -7.84 -7.12
C PHE A 112 7.66 -8.42 -8.53
N ASP A 113 6.83 -8.02 -9.48
CA ASP A 113 6.82 -8.48 -10.88
C ASP A 113 7.31 -7.43 -11.88
N GLY A 114 7.78 -6.28 -11.37
CA GLY A 114 8.38 -5.21 -12.15
C GLY A 114 7.37 -4.27 -12.81
N VAL A 115 7.86 -3.43 -13.71
CA VAL A 115 7.12 -2.30 -14.28
C VAL A 115 5.74 -2.67 -14.85
N GLY A 116 4.71 -1.96 -14.39
CA GLY A 116 3.33 -2.07 -14.84
C GLY A 116 2.53 -3.19 -14.16
N GLY A 117 3.12 -3.91 -13.21
CA GLY A 117 2.50 -5.01 -12.48
C GLY A 117 1.94 -4.58 -11.13
N THR A 118 2.50 -5.18 -10.08
CA THR A 118 2.22 -4.93 -8.68
C THR A 118 2.93 -3.67 -8.22
N LEU A 119 2.16 -2.66 -7.84
CA LEU A 119 2.75 -1.39 -7.40
C LEU A 119 3.27 -1.44 -5.96
N ALA A 120 2.57 -2.15 -5.09
CA ALA A 120 2.83 -2.19 -3.65
C ALA A 120 2.04 -3.31 -2.98
N HIS A 121 2.47 -3.70 -1.78
CA HIS A 121 1.69 -4.50 -0.83
C HIS A 121 1.91 -4.06 0.60
N ALA A 122 1.01 -4.50 1.49
CA ALA A 122 1.10 -4.25 2.92
C ALA A 122 0.65 -5.46 3.71
N PHE A 123 1.15 -5.57 4.94
CA PHE A 123 0.81 -6.63 5.87
C PHE A 123 -0.17 -6.13 6.91
N PHE A 124 -1.11 -6.99 7.31
CA PHE A 124 -2.04 -6.67 8.38
C PHE A 124 -1.33 -6.43 9.72
N PRO A 125 -1.97 -5.71 10.66
CA PRO A 125 -1.49 -5.65 12.03
C PRO A 125 -1.32 -7.04 12.64
N GLY A 126 -0.34 -7.22 13.52
CA GLY A 126 -0.02 -8.53 14.09
C GLY A 126 1.26 -8.51 14.92
N GLU A 127 1.65 -9.68 15.41
CA GLU A 127 2.84 -9.87 16.26
C GLU A 127 4.09 -10.31 15.48
N HIS A 128 3.94 -10.68 14.21
CA HIS A 128 5.07 -11.07 13.37
C HIS A 128 5.91 -9.82 13.02
N PRO A 129 7.25 -9.91 12.91
CA PRO A 129 8.11 -8.75 12.64
C PRO A 129 7.78 -7.91 11.39
N ILE A 130 7.10 -8.50 10.40
CA ILE A 130 6.68 -7.83 9.16
C ILE A 130 5.25 -7.24 9.23
N SER A 131 4.55 -7.46 10.34
CA SER A 131 3.15 -7.06 10.47
C SER A 131 3.04 -5.54 10.48
N GLY A 132 2.12 -4.99 9.68
CA GLY A 132 1.99 -3.55 9.51
C GLY A 132 2.93 -2.92 8.48
N ASP A 133 3.95 -3.65 8.01
CA ASP A 133 4.89 -3.13 7.01
C ASP A 133 4.20 -2.93 5.66
N THR A 134 4.69 -1.94 4.92
CA THR A 134 4.23 -1.61 3.57
C THR A 134 5.42 -1.52 2.63
N HIS A 135 5.37 -2.27 1.54
CA HIS A 135 6.42 -2.32 0.52
C HIS A 135 5.92 -1.74 -0.80
N PHE A 136 6.79 -0.98 -1.47
CA PHE A 136 6.59 -0.39 -2.80
C PHE A 136 7.55 -1.04 -3.78
N ASP A 137 7.07 -1.31 -5.00
CA ASP A 137 7.96 -1.77 -6.07
C ASP A 137 8.87 -0.62 -6.50
N ASP A 138 10.17 -0.77 -6.28
CA ASP A 138 11.18 0.21 -6.70
C ASP A 138 11.54 0.08 -8.18
N GLU A 139 11.02 -0.92 -8.90
CA GLU A 139 11.11 -0.94 -10.37
C GLU A 139 10.12 0.06 -11.02
N GLU A 140 9.11 0.51 -10.28
CA GLU A 140 8.16 1.52 -10.75
C GLU A 140 8.72 2.95 -10.72
N THR A 141 8.24 3.79 -11.63
CA THR A 141 8.56 5.22 -11.65
C THR A 141 7.56 6.02 -10.83
N TRP A 142 7.90 6.28 -9.57
CA TRP A 142 7.13 7.11 -8.65
C TRP A 142 7.35 8.60 -8.93
N THR A 143 6.26 9.36 -8.99
CA THR A 143 6.32 10.81 -9.24
C THR A 143 5.37 11.57 -8.32
N PHE A 144 5.69 12.83 -8.04
CA PHE A 144 4.85 13.74 -7.26
C PHE A 144 4.93 15.14 -7.87
N GLY A 145 3.75 15.72 -8.14
CA GLY A 145 3.63 16.95 -8.91
C GLY A 145 3.68 16.74 -10.43
N SER A 146 3.28 17.75 -11.20
CA SER A 146 3.24 17.67 -12.66
C SER A 146 4.58 18.11 -13.26
N LYS A 147 5.28 17.18 -13.93
CA LYS A 147 6.17 17.52 -15.04
C LYS A 147 5.86 16.64 -16.25
N GLY A 148 4.86 17.09 -17.02
CA GLY A 148 4.79 16.98 -18.49
C GLY A 148 4.53 15.61 -19.13
N GLY A 149 3.32 15.45 -19.70
CA GLY A 149 3.19 14.92 -21.07
C GLY A 149 2.56 13.54 -21.31
N ALA A 150 1.27 13.36 -21.01
CA ALA A 150 0.27 12.62 -21.81
C ALA A 150 -1.09 12.64 -21.07
N PRO A 151 -2.24 12.73 -21.76
CA PRO A 151 -3.54 12.54 -21.13
C PRO A 151 -3.74 11.05 -20.88
N VAL A 152 -3.04 10.51 -19.88
CA VAL A 152 -3.59 9.38 -19.14
C VAL A 152 -4.76 9.95 -18.35
N ASP A 153 -5.94 9.39 -18.56
CA ASP A 153 -7.18 9.74 -17.89
C ASP A 153 -7.11 9.35 -16.40
N CYS A 154 -6.30 10.12 -15.66
CA CYS A 154 -6.14 10.16 -14.21
C CYS A 154 -5.59 11.55 -13.85
N PRO A 155 -6.45 12.55 -13.58
CA PRO A 155 -5.98 13.85 -13.13
C PRO A 155 -5.42 13.67 -11.72
N LEU A 156 -4.17 14.09 -11.51
CA LEU A 156 -3.60 14.38 -10.19
C LEU A 156 -3.93 13.35 -9.10
N GLY A 157 -3.15 12.27 -9.08
CA GLY A 157 -3.11 11.42 -7.91
C GLY A 157 -1.92 10.52 -8.07
N ILE A 158 -1.02 10.54 -7.09
CA ILE A 158 -0.48 9.25 -6.68
C ILE A 158 -1.75 8.47 -6.30
N SER A 159 -2.24 7.66 -7.24
CA SER A 159 -3.16 6.59 -6.95
C SER A 159 -2.35 5.56 -6.18
N TRP A 160 -1.99 5.92 -4.95
CA TRP A 160 -2.21 5.01 -3.84
C TRP A 160 -3.57 4.39 -4.14
N GLY A 161 -3.62 3.11 -4.46
CA GLY A 161 -4.86 2.40 -4.74
C GLY A 161 -5.76 2.31 -3.52
N TRP A 162 -6.03 3.40 -2.81
CA TRP A 162 -7.14 3.54 -1.89
C TRP A 162 -8.31 4.09 -2.71
N ARG A 163 -8.98 3.22 -3.47
CA ARG A 163 -10.31 3.57 -3.98
C ARG A 163 -11.21 3.75 -2.76
N LEU A 164 -11.41 5.00 -2.32
CA LEU A 164 -12.46 5.43 -1.40
C LEU A 164 -13.83 5.17 -2.05
N GLY A 165 -14.25 3.91 -2.04
CA GLY A 165 -15.66 3.57 -1.98
C GLY A 165 -16.12 3.67 -0.51
N PRO A 166 -17.42 3.84 -0.25
CA PRO A 166 -17.90 4.11 1.11
C PRO A 166 -17.58 2.95 2.08
N GLY A 167 -16.61 3.13 2.99
CA GLY A 167 -16.22 2.19 4.05
C GLY A 167 -14.72 1.85 4.07
N GLY A 168 -13.99 2.36 5.08
CA GLY A 168 -12.50 2.35 5.25
C GLY A 168 -11.81 1.03 5.66
N PRO A 169 -10.74 1.10 6.48
CA PRO A 169 -9.30 0.90 6.19
C PRO A 169 -8.86 -0.55 6.06
N GLY A 170 -7.92 -0.85 5.15
CA GLY A 170 -7.45 -2.22 4.89
C GLY A 170 -6.00 -2.54 5.25
N ALA A 171 -5.08 -1.57 5.26
CA ALA A 171 -3.67 -1.83 5.61
C ALA A 171 -3.25 -1.27 6.97
N TRP A 172 -4.06 -0.39 7.55
CA TRP A 172 -3.69 0.35 8.77
C TRP A 172 -4.68 0.14 9.92
N ALA A 173 -5.69 -0.71 9.75
CA ALA A 173 -6.70 -1.03 10.76
C ALA A 173 -6.54 -2.44 11.31
#